data_AF-A0A6A6X756-F1
#
_entry.id   AF-A0A6A6X756-F1
#
_cell.length_a   1.000
_cell.length_b   1.000
_cell.length_c   1.000
_cell.angle_alpha   90.00
_cell.angle_beta   90.00
_cell.angle_gamma   90.00
#
_symmetry.space_group_name_H-M   'P 1'
#
loop_
_entity.id
_entity.type
_entity.pdbx_description
1 polymer ?
#
loop_
_entity_poly.entity_id
_entity_poly.type
_entity_poly.pdbx_seq_one_letter_code
_entity_poly.pdbx_strand_id
1 'polypeptide(L)'
;MGETSWAQRAVDNFFKGRECPTRIECDQIARSVSDALDVYNVDTPGAMTYTVVCTKQYTILMAPRSVTWDLLTIFEEDFDQETGAFQHTTFAVIDEDDIAYFGTLNYRKHDITLEQLTSALTPISDHDFFPPWDEKLTRAPDALPPNIYVKRPDLVLYGVFQEHNALRLIPEGLFEEVKAMEMLSQHPHPNIIYYYGCRVRRGRITGLILERHSYTLTDYLKNKVKSVDKEPFMEALKSAIRHLHSLDWAHNDLNPGNVLVNEAGMPILIDFGSARRIGTKLGTSRGTKGWIDGEIKDYHTSDYRHDLSALEKIHTWLDKS
;
A
#
# COMPACT_ATOMS: atom_id res chain seq x y z
N MET A 1 -30.94 -27.28 33.60
CA MET A 1 -30.10 -26.06 33.70
C MET A 1 -29.92 -25.57 32.27
N GLY A 2 -30.46 -24.40 31.95
CA GLY A 2 -30.39 -23.84 30.59
C GLY A 2 -29.01 -23.23 30.35
N GLU A 3 -28.43 -23.49 29.19
CA GLU A 3 -27.16 -22.88 28.79
C GLU A 3 -27.31 -21.36 28.71
N THR A 4 -26.40 -20.63 29.36
CA THR A 4 -26.31 -19.17 29.25
C THR A 4 -26.06 -18.76 27.80
N SER A 5 -26.84 -17.79 27.32
CA SER A 5 -26.69 -17.23 25.97
C SER A 5 -25.28 -16.66 25.76
N TRP A 6 -24.83 -16.65 24.51
CA TRP A 6 -23.54 -16.06 24.13
C TRP A 6 -23.39 -14.62 24.66
N ALA A 7 -24.46 -13.83 24.58
CA ALA A 7 -24.49 -12.45 25.07
C ALA A 7 -24.20 -12.38 26.58
N GLN A 8 -24.75 -13.31 27.37
CA GLN A 8 -24.54 -13.34 28.81
C GLN A 8 -23.09 -13.71 29.17
N ARG A 9 -22.48 -14.68 28.47
CA ARG A 9 -21.07 -15.06 28.69
C ARG A 9 -20.10 -13.94 28.31
N ALA A 10 -20.42 -13.20 27.25
CA ALA A 10 -19.64 -12.03 26.83
C ALA A 10 -19.68 -10.93 27.91
N VAL A 11 -20.86 -10.65 28.47
CA VAL A 11 -21.05 -9.71 29.58
C VAL A 11 -20.29 -10.15 30.84
N ASP A 12 -20.41 -11.41 31.23
CA ASP A 12 -19.77 -11.93 32.45
C ASP A 12 -18.24 -11.91 32.35
N ASN A 13 -17.68 -12.19 31.16
CA ASN A 13 -16.24 -12.07 30.91
C ASN A 13 -15.77 -10.62 30.86
N PHE A 14 -16.60 -9.72 30.32
CA PHE A 14 -16.29 -8.28 30.21
C PHE A 14 -16.12 -7.62 31.58
N PHE A 15 -16.94 -7.99 32.56
CA PHE A 15 -16.91 -7.42 33.92
C PHE A 15 -16.02 -8.18 34.90
N LYS A 16 -15.34 -9.24 34.46
CA LYS A 16 -14.48 -10.04 35.34
C LYS A 16 -13.19 -9.26 35.69
N GLY A 17 -13.23 -8.59 36.84
CA GLY A 17 -12.04 -8.05 37.53
C GLY A 17 -11.59 -6.64 37.14
N ARG A 18 -12.51 -5.75 36.71
CA ARG A 18 -12.16 -4.36 36.36
C ARG A 18 -12.93 -3.33 37.19
N GLU A 19 -12.19 -2.44 37.86
CA GLU A 19 -12.68 -1.12 38.25
C GLU A 19 -12.94 -0.31 36.97
N CYS A 20 -13.98 0.53 37.00
CA CYS A 20 -14.72 1.04 35.84
C CYS A 20 -13.88 1.42 34.59
N PRO A 21 -14.15 0.82 33.41
CA PRO A 21 -13.49 1.18 32.16
C PRO A 21 -13.92 2.56 31.65
N THR A 22 -13.02 3.24 30.94
CA THR A 22 -13.29 4.50 30.24
C THR A 22 -14.14 4.29 29.00
N ARG A 23 -14.79 5.35 28.51
CA ARG A 23 -15.62 5.33 27.30
C ARG A 23 -14.90 4.75 26.07
N ILE A 24 -13.64 5.15 25.88
CA ILE A 24 -12.82 4.71 24.73
C ILE A 24 -12.55 3.20 24.81
N GLU A 25 -12.28 2.68 26.01
CA GLU A 25 -12.07 1.26 26.23
C GLU A 25 -13.36 0.46 25.98
N CYS A 26 -14.51 0.97 26.41
CA CYS A 26 -15.80 0.36 26.13
C CYS A 26 -16.10 0.31 24.62
N ASP A 27 -15.78 1.37 23.86
CA ASP A 27 -15.96 1.39 22.40
C ASP A 27 -15.03 0.41 21.68
N GLN A 28 -13.77 0.30 22.11
CA GLN A 28 -12.82 -0.65 21.55
C GLN A 28 -13.25 -2.09 21.79
N ILE A 29 -13.70 -2.40 23.01
CA ILE A 29 -14.17 -3.74 23.34
C ILE A 29 -15.50 -4.05 22.64
N ALA A 30 -16.40 -3.07 22.51
CA ALA A 30 -17.63 -3.22 21.75
C ALA A 30 -17.34 -3.59 20.29
N ARG A 31 -16.34 -2.95 19.65
CA ARG A 31 -15.88 -3.33 18.30
C ARG A 31 -15.30 -4.75 18.28
N SER A 32 -14.45 -5.11 19.25
CA SER A 32 -13.79 -6.42 19.26
C SER A 32 -14.75 -7.59 19.52
N VAL A 33 -15.83 -7.38 20.27
CA VAL A 33 -16.80 -8.44 20.61
C VAL A 33 -17.92 -8.55 19.57
N SER A 34 -18.24 -7.47 18.85
CA SER A 34 -19.35 -7.43 17.90
C SER A 34 -18.95 -7.48 16.43
N ASP A 35 -17.65 -7.34 16.11
CA ASP A 35 -17.08 -7.01 14.78
C ASP A 35 -17.81 -5.88 14.04
N ALA A 36 -18.39 -4.92 14.77
CA ALA A 36 -19.04 -3.77 14.16
C ALA A 36 -18.01 -2.73 13.70
N LEU A 37 -18.27 -2.16 12.52
CA LEU A 37 -17.47 -1.08 11.94
C LEU A 37 -17.70 0.23 12.68
N ASP A 38 -18.97 0.50 13.03
CA ASP A 38 -19.38 1.70 13.74
C ASP A 38 -19.99 1.39 15.11
N VAL A 39 -19.72 2.29 16.06
CA VAL A 39 -20.22 2.26 17.43
C VAL A 39 -20.75 3.65 17.76
N TYR A 40 -22.05 3.74 18.06
CA TYR A 40 -22.73 5.00 18.40
C TYR A 40 -23.16 5.00 19.86
N ASN A 41 -22.89 6.09 20.57
CA ASN A 41 -23.41 6.27 21.92
C ASN A 41 -24.91 6.59 21.88
N VAL A 42 -25.66 5.98 22.79
CA VAL A 42 -27.07 6.30 23.00
C VAL A 42 -27.21 6.88 24.40
N ASP A 43 -27.42 8.20 24.45
CA ASP A 43 -27.71 8.88 25.70
C ASP A 43 -29.06 8.40 26.23
N THR A 44 -29.02 7.67 27.35
CA THR A 44 -30.19 7.21 28.08
C THR A 44 -30.28 8.03 29.38
N PRO A 45 -31.13 9.06 29.43
CA PRO A 45 -31.20 9.96 30.58
C PRO A 45 -31.48 9.19 31.89
N GLY A 46 -30.60 9.35 32.89
CA GLY A 46 -30.74 8.74 34.21
C GLY A 46 -30.15 7.33 34.36
N ALA A 47 -29.54 6.76 33.31
CA ALA A 47 -28.90 5.46 33.38
C ALA A 47 -27.42 5.57 33.81
N MET A 48 -26.97 4.72 34.74
CA MET A 48 -25.54 4.55 35.08
C MET A 48 -24.82 3.55 34.14
N THR A 49 -25.44 3.20 33.01
CA THR A 49 -24.97 2.17 32.09
C THR A 49 -24.46 2.77 30.79
N TYR A 50 -23.28 2.34 30.34
CA TYR A 50 -22.75 2.69 29.02
C TYR A 50 -23.42 1.82 27.94
N THR A 51 -24.21 2.43 27.06
CA THR A 51 -24.94 1.73 25.99
C THR A 51 -24.46 2.20 24.64
N VAL A 52 -24.04 1.25 23.80
CA VAL A 52 -23.64 1.52 22.43
C VAL A 52 -24.44 0.70 21.45
N VAL A 53 -24.76 1.32 20.31
CA VAL A 53 -25.33 0.63 19.15
C VAL A 53 -24.19 0.29 18.22
N CYS A 54 -23.95 -1.00 18.05
CA CYS A 54 -22.99 -1.55 17.11
C CYS A 54 -23.71 -1.85 15.79
N THR A 55 -23.36 -1.16 14.71
CA THR A 55 -23.88 -1.49 13.38
C THR A 55 -22.83 -2.25 12.59
N LYS A 56 -23.14 -3.50 12.27
CA LYS A 56 -22.50 -4.21 11.16
C LYS A 56 -23.19 -3.75 9.88
N GLN A 57 -22.56 -2.85 9.13
CA GLN A 57 -22.95 -2.66 7.74
C GLN A 57 -22.55 -3.92 6.98
N TYR A 58 -23.50 -4.84 6.84
CA TYR A 58 -23.45 -5.81 5.76
C TYR A 58 -23.78 -5.04 4.48
N THR A 59 -22.81 -4.30 3.96
CA THR A 59 -22.78 -4.15 2.51
C THR A 59 -22.65 -5.58 2.03
N ILE A 60 -23.69 -6.10 1.35
CA ILE A 60 -23.52 -7.32 0.57
C ILE A 60 -22.50 -6.93 -0.50
N LEU A 61 -21.22 -7.06 -0.17
CA LEU A 61 -20.12 -6.93 -1.10
C LEU A 61 -20.23 -8.16 -1.99
N MET A 62 -21.08 -8.03 -2.99
CA MET A 62 -21.21 -9.02 -4.04
C MET A 62 -19.86 -9.15 -4.75
N ALA A 63 -19.66 -10.32 -5.36
CA ALA A 63 -18.58 -10.49 -6.32
C ALA A 63 -18.59 -9.32 -7.31
N PRO A 64 -17.40 -8.86 -7.76
CA PRO A 64 -17.29 -7.71 -8.65
C PRO A 64 -18.21 -7.87 -9.87
N ARG A 65 -18.93 -6.80 -10.23
CA ARG A 65 -20.05 -6.84 -11.20
C ARG A 65 -19.67 -7.37 -12.59
N SER A 66 -18.40 -7.23 -12.97
CA SER A 66 -17.83 -7.80 -14.19
C SER A 66 -16.32 -7.89 -14.06
N VAL A 67 -15.77 -9.10 -13.97
CA VAL A 67 -14.31 -9.33 -14.04
C VAL A 67 -13.98 -9.75 -15.46
N THR A 68 -12.90 -9.21 -16.01
CA THR A 68 -12.25 -9.72 -17.21
C THR A 68 -10.80 -10.05 -16.86
N TRP A 69 -10.15 -10.88 -17.68
CA TRP A 69 -8.75 -11.24 -17.46
C TRP A 69 -7.82 -10.02 -17.40
N ASP A 70 -8.13 -8.98 -18.18
CA ASP A 70 -7.34 -7.75 -18.26
C ASP A 70 -7.45 -6.86 -17.00
N LEU A 71 -8.44 -7.11 -16.14
CA LEU A 71 -8.62 -6.38 -14.88
C LEU A 71 -7.84 -7.01 -13.72
N LEU A 72 -7.30 -8.22 -13.90
CA LEU A 72 -6.54 -8.88 -12.84
C LEU A 72 -5.27 -8.11 -12.55
N THR A 73 -5.15 -7.65 -11.31
CA THR A 73 -3.90 -7.07 -10.81
C THR A 73 -2.88 -8.16 -10.52
N ILE A 74 -3.36 -9.35 -10.16
CA ILE A 74 -2.55 -10.54 -9.91
C ILE A 74 -3.22 -11.73 -10.58
N PHE A 75 -2.40 -12.55 -11.21
CA PHE A 75 -2.77 -13.91 -11.62
C PHE A 75 -1.49 -14.74 -11.60
N GLU A 76 -1.24 -15.47 -10.52
CA GLU A 76 0.03 -16.15 -10.22
C GLU A 76 -0.19 -17.58 -9.72
N GLU A 77 0.71 -18.49 -10.09
CA GLU A 77 0.69 -19.87 -9.59
C GLU A 77 1.73 -19.99 -8.48
N ASP A 78 1.32 -20.56 -7.36
CA ASP A 78 2.21 -20.85 -6.24
C ASP A 78 2.69 -22.31 -6.28
N PHE A 79 3.96 -22.49 -5.93
CA PHE A 79 4.64 -23.77 -5.94
C PHE A 79 5.41 -23.95 -4.65
N ASP A 80 5.32 -25.17 -4.11
CA ASP A 80 6.09 -25.57 -2.97
C ASP A 80 7.60 -25.46 -3.26
N GLN A 81 8.34 -24.71 -2.43
CA GLN A 81 9.74 -24.39 -2.70
C GLN A 81 10.67 -25.61 -2.61
N GLU A 82 10.31 -26.65 -1.86
CA GLU A 82 11.14 -27.84 -1.68
C GLU A 82 10.87 -28.90 -2.74
N THR A 83 9.59 -29.14 -3.02
CA THR A 83 9.13 -30.22 -3.89
C THR A 83 8.86 -29.77 -5.32
N GLY A 84 8.69 -28.46 -5.55
CA GLY A 84 8.25 -27.91 -6.83
C GLY A 84 6.79 -28.26 -7.18
N ALA A 85 6.03 -28.82 -6.23
CA ALA A 85 4.65 -29.19 -6.45
C ALA A 85 3.76 -27.96 -6.55
N PHE A 86 2.85 -27.96 -7.52
CA PHE A 86 1.81 -26.93 -7.61
C PHE A 86 0.93 -26.95 -6.37
N GLN A 87 0.68 -25.76 -5.78
CA GLN A 87 -0.18 -25.61 -4.62
C GLN A 87 -1.54 -25.03 -5.01
N HIS A 88 -1.56 -23.80 -5.52
CA HIS A 88 -2.79 -23.08 -5.90
C HIS A 88 -2.46 -21.94 -6.88
N THR A 89 -3.49 -21.37 -7.50
CA THR A 89 -3.42 -20.14 -8.28
C THR A 89 -4.08 -19.01 -7.50
N THR A 90 -3.36 -17.92 -7.33
CA THR A 90 -3.79 -16.70 -6.65
C THR A 90 -4.14 -15.62 -7.66
N PHE A 91 -5.22 -14.89 -7.39
CA PHE A 91 -5.65 -13.77 -8.21
C PHE A 91 -6.30 -12.69 -7.37
N ALA A 92 -6.18 -11.46 -7.85
CA ALA A 92 -6.71 -10.29 -7.17
C ALA A 92 -7.11 -9.21 -8.18
N VAL A 93 -8.10 -8.41 -7.81
CA VAL A 93 -8.61 -7.31 -8.62
C VAL A 93 -9.02 -6.15 -7.71
N ILE A 94 -8.83 -4.93 -8.18
CA ILE A 94 -9.45 -3.73 -7.61
C ILE A 94 -10.43 -3.21 -8.64
N ASP A 95 -11.69 -3.12 -8.28
CA ASP A 95 -12.74 -2.68 -9.20
C ASP A 95 -12.78 -1.15 -9.38
N GLU A 96 -13.75 -0.68 -10.17
CA GLU A 96 -13.96 0.74 -10.47
C GLU A 96 -14.32 1.58 -9.23
N ASP A 97 -14.94 0.95 -8.23
CA ASP A 97 -15.29 1.53 -6.95
C ASP A 97 -14.10 1.51 -5.98
N ASP A 98 -12.94 1.01 -6.38
CA ASP A 98 -11.75 0.76 -5.55
C ASP A 98 -11.99 -0.27 -4.42
N ILE A 99 -12.87 -1.25 -4.64
CA ILE A 99 -13.00 -2.39 -3.74
C ILE A 99 -11.96 -3.43 -4.17
N ALA A 100 -11.11 -3.82 -3.22
CA ALA A 100 -10.11 -4.85 -3.44
C ALA A 100 -10.71 -6.23 -3.20
N TYR A 101 -10.40 -7.18 -4.08
CA TYR A 101 -10.82 -8.57 -3.99
C TYR A 101 -9.62 -9.49 -4.13
N PHE A 102 -9.64 -10.59 -3.39
CA PHE A 102 -8.63 -11.62 -3.41
C PHE A 102 -9.27 -13.00 -3.48
N GLY A 103 -8.65 -13.91 -4.23
CA GLY A 103 -9.12 -15.28 -4.36
C GLY A 103 -7.99 -16.24 -4.67
N THR A 104 -8.21 -17.50 -4.32
CA THR A 104 -7.31 -18.62 -4.60
C THR A 104 -8.12 -19.80 -5.13
N LEU A 105 -7.49 -20.56 -6.03
CA LEU A 105 -8.09 -21.77 -6.63
C LEU A 105 -7.04 -22.87 -6.76
N ASN A 106 -7.41 -24.11 -6.46
CA ASN A 106 -6.53 -25.28 -6.60
C ASN A 106 -6.51 -25.81 -8.06
N TYR A 107 -6.47 -24.89 -9.02
CA TYR A 107 -6.43 -25.17 -10.46
C TYR A 107 -5.25 -24.46 -11.09
N ARG A 108 -4.65 -25.06 -12.12
CA ARG A 108 -3.62 -24.37 -12.92
C ARG A 108 -4.26 -23.22 -13.67
N LYS A 109 -3.50 -22.15 -13.97
CA LYS A 109 -4.02 -20.95 -14.65
C LYS A 109 -4.79 -21.25 -15.93
N HIS A 110 -4.30 -22.20 -16.73
CA HIS A 110 -4.89 -22.57 -18.01
C HIS A 110 -6.21 -23.35 -17.87
N ASP A 111 -6.51 -23.86 -16.68
CA ASP A 111 -7.74 -24.62 -16.38
C ASP A 111 -8.82 -23.77 -15.70
N ILE A 112 -8.52 -22.53 -15.34
CA ILE A 112 -9.45 -21.64 -14.63
C ILE A 112 -10.36 -20.93 -15.62
N THR A 113 -11.67 -21.06 -15.43
CA THR A 113 -12.65 -20.23 -16.14
C THR A 113 -12.88 -18.91 -15.42
N LEU A 114 -13.33 -17.89 -16.16
CA LEU A 114 -13.67 -16.58 -15.60
C LEU A 114 -14.80 -16.67 -14.56
N GLU A 115 -15.72 -17.62 -14.73
CA GLU A 115 -16.82 -17.89 -13.79
C GLU A 115 -16.30 -18.44 -12.46
N GLN A 116 -15.39 -19.43 -12.52
CA GLN A 116 -14.73 -19.98 -11.34
C GLN A 116 -13.94 -18.91 -10.60
N LEU A 117 -13.17 -18.11 -11.34
CA LEU A 117 -12.40 -17.00 -10.79
C LEU A 117 -13.31 -15.99 -10.08
N THR A 118 -14.34 -15.51 -10.77
CA THR A 118 -15.26 -14.50 -10.23
C THR A 118 -15.99 -15.00 -8.99
N SER A 119 -16.37 -16.28 -8.97
CA SER A 119 -17.05 -16.90 -7.83
C SER A 119 -16.14 -17.10 -6.62
N ALA A 120 -14.82 -17.20 -6.84
CA ALA A 120 -13.82 -17.39 -5.79
C ALA A 120 -13.23 -16.08 -5.26
N LEU A 121 -13.53 -14.92 -5.89
CA LEU A 121 -13.12 -13.62 -5.39
C LEU A 121 -13.92 -13.25 -4.14
N THR A 122 -13.20 -12.94 -3.07
CA THR A 122 -13.75 -12.42 -1.83
C THR A 122 -13.28 -10.98 -1.59
N PRO A 123 -14.15 -10.10 -1.11
CA PRO A 123 -13.76 -8.72 -0.83
C PRO A 123 -12.75 -8.69 0.32
N ILE A 124 -11.70 -7.89 0.14
CA ILE A 124 -10.75 -7.56 1.20
C ILE A 124 -11.36 -6.43 2.04
N SER A 125 -11.22 -6.54 3.36
CA SER A 125 -11.62 -5.47 4.27
C SER A 125 -10.84 -4.19 3.98
N ASP A 126 -11.55 -3.07 3.81
CA ASP A 126 -10.94 -1.74 3.65
C ASP A 126 -9.98 -1.42 4.82
N HIS A 127 -10.24 -1.93 6.03
CA HIS A 127 -9.38 -1.71 7.20
C HIS A 127 -8.02 -2.41 7.09
N ASP A 128 -7.97 -3.56 6.41
CA ASP A 128 -6.77 -4.38 6.30
C ASP A 128 -5.89 -3.95 5.12
N PHE A 129 -6.45 -3.16 4.19
CA PHE A 129 -5.79 -2.85 2.93
C PHE A 129 -5.58 -1.35 2.69
N PHE A 130 -6.52 -0.50 3.12
CA PHE A 130 -6.46 0.94 2.88
C PHE A 130 -6.34 1.76 4.19
N PRO A 131 -5.40 2.71 4.26
CA PRO A 131 -5.27 3.56 5.43
C PRO A 131 -6.45 4.54 5.56
N PRO A 132 -6.76 4.98 6.80
CA PRO A 132 -7.82 5.94 7.03
C PRO A 132 -7.51 7.29 6.37
N TRP A 133 -8.55 7.96 5.88
CA TRP A 133 -8.46 9.32 5.40
C TRP A 133 -8.34 10.33 6.55
N ASP A 134 -7.50 11.35 6.39
CA ASP A 134 -7.41 12.53 7.26
C ASP A 134 -7.65 13.78 6.40
N GLU A 135 -8.58 14.64 6.81
CA GLU A 135 -8.95 15.86 6.09
C GLU A 135 -7.81 16.88 5.94
N LYS A 136 -6.72 16.73 6.72
CA LYS A 136 -5.52 17.55 6.58
C LYS A 136 -4.66 17.18 5.38
N LEU A 137 -4.85 16.00 4.81
CA LEU A 137 -4.11 15.53 3.64
C LEU A 137 -4.69 16.13 2.36
N THR A 138 -3.89 16.15 1.30
CA THR A 138 -4.32 16.68 0.01
C THR A 138 -5.20 15.66 -0.70
N ARG A 139 -6.48 15.97 -0.92
CA ARG A 139 -7.36 15.16 -1.76
C ARG A 139 -7.11 15.48 -3.23
N ALA A 140 -7.00 14.46 -4.08
CA ALA A 140 -6.90 14.66 -5.52
C ALA A 140 -8.14 15.39 -6.07
N PRO A 141 -7.97 16.31 -7.05
CA PRO A 141 -9.10 17.04 -7.62
C PRO A 141 -10.02 16.10 -8.41
N ASP A 142 -11.31 16.46 -8.51
CA ASP A 142 -12.29 15.68 -9.27
C ASP A 142 -11.98 15.67 -10.78
N ALA A 143 -11.47 16.79 -11.30
CA ALA A 143 -11.02 16.93 -12.67
C ALA A 143 -9.51 16.65 -12.76
N LEU A 144 -9.16 15.47 -13.26
CA LEU A 144 -7.77 15.04 -13.45
C LEU A 144 -7.36 15.13 -14.92
N PRO A 145 -6.06 15.35 -15.21
CA PRO A 145 -5.56 15.24 -16.57
C PRO A 145 -5.70 13.81 -17.10
N PRO A 146 -5.71 13.61 -18.43
CA PRO A 146 -5.94 12.29 -19.02
C PRO A 146 -4.83 11.27 -18.69
N ASN A 147 -3.60 11.74 -18.44
CA ASN A 147 -2.43 10.88 -18.24
C ASN A 147 -2.03 10.82 -16.75
N ILE A 148 -2.81 10.09 -15.96
CA ILE A 148 -2.52 9.84 -14.55
C ILE A 148 -2.18 8.38 -14.26
N TYR A 149 -1.46 8.16 -13.18
CA TYR A 149 -1.18 6.87 -12.59
C TYR A 149 -1.78 6.81 -11.18
N VAL A 150 -2.52 5.75 -10.89
CA VAL A 150 -3.06 5.50 -9.55
C VAL A 150 -2.16 4.48 -8.87
N LYS A 151 -1.31 4.94 -7.95
CA LYS A 151 -0.50 4.04 -7.14
C LYS A 151 -1.35 3.48 -6.00
N ARG A 152 -1.48 2.16 -5.94
CA ARG A 152 -2.27 1.43 -4.93
C ARG A 152 -1.35 0.56 -4.08
N PRO A 153 -1.81 0.09 -2.90
CA PRO A 153 -1.06 -0.93 -2.17
C PRO A 153 -0.89 -2.17 -3.05
N ASP A 154 0.27 -2.81 -2.95
CA ASP A 154 0.56 -4.01 -3.71
C ASP A 154 -0.29 -5.18 -3.17
N LEU A 155 -1.20 -5.69 -4.01
CA LEU A 155 -2.05 -6.81 -3.68
C LEU A 155 -1.27 -8.11 -3.50
N VAL A 156 -0.04 -8.22 -4.04
CA VAL A 156 0.76 -9.44 -3.93
C VAL A 156 1.15 -9.67 -2.47
N LEU A 157 1.35 -8.57 -1.74
CA LEU A 157 1.63 -8.60 -0.31
C LEU A 157 0.43 -9.06 0.53
N TYR A 158 -0.80 -9.02 0.00
CA TYR A 158 -1.98 -9.43 0.76
C TYR A 158 -1.91 -10.92 1.16
N GLY A 159 -1.68 -11.81 0.19
CA GLY A 159 -1.59 -13.25 0.47
C GLY A 159 -0.46 -13.56 1.46
N VAL A 160 0.73 -13.01 1.20
CA VAL A 160 1.91 -13.21 2.04
C VAL A 160 1.67 -12.70 3.46
N PHE A 161 1.11 -11.51 3.63
CA PHE A 161 0.90 -10.92 4.96
C PHE A 161 -0.32 -11.51 5.68
N GLN A 162 -1.29 -12.04 4.96
CA GLN A 162 -2.40 -12.79 5.54
C GLN A 162 -1.88 -14.03 6.27
N GLU A 163 -1.00 -14.81 5.62
CA GLU A 163 -0.40 -16.01 6.21
C GLU A 163 0.45 -15.72 7.45
N HIS A 164 1.13 -14.57 7.46
CA HIS A 164 2.04 -14.16 8.53
C HIS A 164 1.39 -13.24 9.59
N ASN A 165 0.06 -13.06 9.54
CA ASN A 165 -0.70 -12.17 10.44
C ASN A 165 -0.12 -10.74 10.50
N ALA A 166 0.22 -10.20 9.34
CA ALA A 166 0.92 -8.94 9.16
C ALA A 166 0.16 -7.94 8.26
N LEU A 167 -1.14 -8.15 8.02
CA LEU A 167 -1.96 -7.32 7.12
C LEU A 167 -1.89 -5.82 7.42
N ARG A 168 -1.75 -5.43 8.70
CA ARG A 168 -1.58 -4.03 9.11
C ARG A 168 -0.45 -3.30 8.39
N LEU A 169 0.57 -4.02 7.91
CA LEU A 169 1.72 -3.44 7.22
C LEU A 169 1.35 -2.86 5.84
N ILE A 170 0.26 -3.33 5.21
CA ILE A 170 -0.18 -2.84 3.89
C ILE A 170 -0.66 -1.39 3.97
N PRO A 171 -1.69 -1.06 4.79
CA PRO A 171 -2.14 0.32 4.92
C PRO A 171 -1.08 1.21 5.57
N GLU A 172 -0.28 0.68 6.50
CA GLU A 172 0.88 1.40 7.07
C GLU A 172 1.87 1.81 5.96
N GLY A 173 2.21 0.89 5.05
CA GLY A 173 3.13 1.15 3.94
C GLY A 173 2.65 2.27 3.01
N LEU A 174 1.38 2.20 2.56
CA LEU A 174 0.81 3.25 1.72
C LEU A 174 0.76 4.60 2.47
N PHE A 175 0.39 4.59 3.75
CA PHE A 175 0.30 5.81 4.54
C PHE A 175 1.65 6.49 4.73
N GLU A 176 2.72 5.72 4.87
CA GLU A 176 4.07 6.26 4.93
C GLU A 176 4.49 6.93 3.62
N GLU A 177 4.09 6.37 2.47
CA GLU A 177 4.30 7.02 1.18
C GLU A 177 3.49 8.32 1.06
N VAL A 178 2.23 8.32 1.52
CA VAL A 178 1.40 9.53 1.58
C VAL A 178 2.12 10.65 2.34
N LYS A 179 2.70 10.35 3.52
CA LYS A 179 3.46 11.35 4.29
C LYS A 179 4.63 11.93 3.50
N ALA A 180 5.36 11.09 2.77
CA ALA A 180 6.47 11.54 1.94
C ALA A 180 6.00 12.44 0.80
N MET A 181 4.91 12.06 0.12
CA MET A 181 4.35 12.83 -0.99
C MET A 181 3.74 14.17 -0.56
N GLU A 182 3.06 14.24 0.59
CA GLU A 182 2.55 15.49 1.16
C GLU A 182 3.68 16.47 1.54
N MET A 183 4.83 15.95 1.97
CA MET A 183 6.01 16.76 2.25
C MET A 183 6.65 17.29 0.97
N LEU A 184 6.79 16.43 -0.05
CA LEU A 184 7.39 16.78 -1.33
C LEU A 184 6.53 17.71 -2.17
N SER A 185 5.20 17.62 -2.08
CA SER A 185 4.29 18.52 -2.81
C SER A 185 4.43 19.98 -2.40
N GLN A 186 4.87 20.24 -1.15
CA GLN A 186 5.18 21.58 -0.66
C GLN A 186 6.53 22.11 -1.16
N HIS A 187 7.37 21.23 -1.71
CA HIS A 187 8.73 21.52 -2.16
C HIS A 187 8.97 20.89 -3.54
N PRO A 188 8.29 21.36 -4.60
CA PRO A 188 8.34 20.72 -5.91
C PRO A 188 9.74 20.78 -6.54
N HIS A 189 10.10 19.72 -7.27
CA HIS A 189 11.34 19.63 -8.05
C HIS A 189 11.05 19.03 -9.42
N PRO A 190 11.63 19.54 -10.54
CA PRO A 190 11.30 19.09 -11.90
C PRO A 190 11.60 17.61 -12.20
N ASN A 191 12.47 16.98 -11.39
CA ASN A 191 12.86 15.58 -11.52
C ASN A 191 12.31 14.68 -10.39
N ILE A 192 11.25 15.12 -9.71
CA ILE A 192 10.47 14.31 -8.76
C ILE A 192 9.05 14.23 -9.30
N ILE A 193 8.42 13.06 -9.20
CA ILE A 193 7.08 12.84 -9.72
C ILE A 193 6.06 13.82 -9.16
N TYR A 194 5.19 14.34 -10.02
CA TYR A 194 4.12 15.21 -9.59
C TYR A 194 3.00 14.42 -8.89
N TYR A 195 2.59 14.89 -7.72
CA TYR A 195 1.53 14.32 -6.89
C TYR A 195 0.30 15.22 -6.90
N TYR A 196 -0.82 14.69 -7.38
CA TYR A 196 -2.09 15.41 -7.45
C TYR A 196 -2.89 15.33 -6.15
N GLY A 197 -2.58 14.38 -5.25
CA GLY A 197 -3.32 14.14 -4.01
C GLY A 197 -3.72 12.67 -3.83
N CYS A 198 -4.31 12.36 -2.69
CA CYS A 198 -4.90 11.06 -2.38
C CYS A 198 -6.22 10.87 -3.12
N ARG A 199 -6.41 9.67 -3.66
CA ARG A 199 -7.72 9.16 -4.06
C ARG A 199 -8.46 8.70 -2.80
N VAL A 200 -9.67 9.22 -2.60
CA VAL A 200 -10.46 8.96 -1.38
C VAL A 200 -11.79 8.32 -1.73
N ARG A 201 -12.05 7.13 -1.19
CA ARG A 201 -13.32 6.41 -1.27
C ARG A 201 -13.63 5.80 0.09
N ARG A 202 -14.90 5.80 0.51
CA ARG A 202 -15.37 5.16 1.75
C ARG A 202 -14.56 5.56 3.01
N GLY A 203 -14.13 6.82 3.09
CA GLY A 203 -13.31 7.31 4.21
C GLY A 203 -11.88 6.75 4.26
N ARG A 204 -11.38 6.22 3.14
CA ARG A 204 -10.06 5.58 3.00
C ARG A 204 -9.26 6.17 1.87
N ILE A 205 -7.93 6.11 2.00
CA ILE A 205 -7.01 6.43 0.92
C ILE A 205 -6.84 5.17 0.07
N THR A 206 -7.49 5.12 -1.09
CA THR A 206 -7.44 3.96 -1.99
C THR A 206 -6.28 4.01 -2.97
N GLY A 207 -5.55 5.13 -3.01
CA GLY A 207 -4.31 5.27 -3.75
C GLY A 207 -3.79 6.70 -3.81
N LEU A 208 -2.60 6.88 -4.36
CA LEU A 208 -1.99 8.17 -4.68
C LEU A 208 -2.23 8.46 -6.17
N ILE A 209 -2.67 9.67 -6.51
CA ILE A 209 -2.78 10.12 -7.89
C ILE A 209 -1.48 10.81 -8.30
N LEU A 210 -0.75 10.21 -9.22
CA LEU A 210 0.54 10.66 -9.72
C LEU A 210 0.46 10.98 -11.21
N GLU A 211 1.40 11.79 -11.69
CA GLU A 211 1.67 11.90 -13.12
C GLU A 211 2.07 10.54 -13.71
N ARG A 212 1.72 10.27 -14.97
CA ARG A 212 2.09 9.04 -15.65
C ARG A 212 3.23 9.29 -16.62
N HIS A 213 4.27 8.46 -16.53
CA HIS A 213 5.25 8.26 -17.59
C HIS A 213 5.27 6.79 -18.02
N SER A 214 5.71 6.53 -19.25
CA SER A 214 5.54 5.22 -19.88
C SER A 214 6.54 4.17 -19.42
N TYR A 215 7.75 4.57 -19.02
CA TYR A 215 8.85 3.63 -18.79
C TYR A 215 9.65 3.99 -17.56
N THR A 216 9.95 2.96 -16.76
CA THR A 216 11.09 2.97 -15.84
C THR A 216 12.39 3.05 -16.65
N LEU A 217 13.49 3.49 -16.03
CA LEU A 217 14.80 3.52 -16.67
C LEU A 217 15.25 2.11 -17.06
N THR A 218 14.94 1.11 -16.23
CA THR A 218 15.15 -0.31 -16.55
C THR A 218 14.48 -0.69 -17.87
N ASP A 219 13.18 -0.42 -18.00
CA ASP A 219 12.41 -0.81 -19.19
C ASP A 219 12.76 0.03 -20.41
N TYR A 220 13.07 1.32 -20.21
CA TYR A 220 13.44 2.24 -21.27
C TYR A 220 14.69 1.77 -22.01
N LEU A 221 15.71 1.33 -21.27
CA LEU A 221 16.96 0.81 -21.84
C LEU A 221 16.79 -0.62 -22.37
N LYS A 222 16.14 -1.51 -21.59
CA LYS A 222 15.89 -2.90 -22.01
C LYS A 222 15.13 -2.98 -23.33
N ASN A 223 14.11 -2.14 -23.51
CA ASN A 223 13.30 -2.08 -24.72
C ASN A 223 13.94 -1.24 -25.83
N LYS A 224 15.13 -0.65 -25.58
CA LYS A 224 15.87 0.21 -26.52
C LYS A 224 15.00 1.32 -27.09
N VAL A 225 14.19 1.96 -26.23
CA VAL A 225 13.26 3.02 -26.65
C VAL A 225 14.03 4.15 -27.33
N LYS A 226 15.02 4.73 -26.62
CA LYS A 226 16.09 5.60 -27.16
C LYS A 226 17.32 5.52 -26.25
N SER A 227 18.43 6.09 -26.68
CA SER A 227 19.60 6.32 -25.81
C SER A 227 19.30 7.44 -24.81
N VAL A 228 19.84 7.31 -23.59
CA VAL A 228 19.89 8.37 -22.59
C VAL A 228 21.25 9.06 -22.69
N ASP A 229 21.25 10.40 -22.67
CA ASP A 229 22.50 11.14 -22.48
C ASP A 229 22.88 11.08 -20.99
N LYS A 230 23.91 10.30 -20.69
CA LYS A 230 24.25 9.90 -19.32
C LYS A 230 24.52 11.09 -18.41
N GLU A 231 25.33 12.06 -18.86
CA GLU A 231 25.79 13.13 -17.96
C GLU A 231 24.66 14.08 -17.56
N PRO A 232 23.85 14.64 -18.51
CA PRO A 232 22.70 15.45 -18.14
C PRO A 232 21.67 14.68 -17.30
N PHE A 233 21.46 13.39 -17.63
CA PHE A 233 20.52 12.55 -16.89
C PHE A 233 20.98 12.35 -15.44
N MET A 234 22.24 11.99 -15.23
CA MET A 234 22.79 11.78 -13.89
C MET A 234 22.84 13.07 -13.09
N GLU A 235 23.16 14.21 -13.70
CA GLU A 235 23.11 15.50 -13.00
C GLU A 235 21.70 15.90 -12.56
N ALA A 236 20.69 15.65 -13.40
CA ALA A 236 19.30 15.88 -13.03
C ALA A 236 18.81 14.93 -11.91
N LEU A 237 19.20 13.65 -11.95
CA LEU A 237 18.87 12.68 -10.90
C LEU A 237 19.55 13.06 -9.56
N LYS A 238 20.84 13.42 -9.60
CA LYS A 238 21.56 13.93 -8.44
C LYS A 238 20.91 15.20 -7.89
N SER A 239 20.37 16.07 -8.75
CA SER A 239 19.64 17.26 -8.32
C SER A 239 18.38 16.90 -7.50
N ALA A 240 17.58 15.93 -7.97
CA ALA A 240 16.41 15.45 -7.24
C ALA A 240 16.77 14.86 -5.86
N ILE A 241 17.84 14.06 -5.79
CA ILE A 241 18.31 13.47 -4.53
C ILE A 241 18.86 14.54 -3.58
N ARG A 242 19.67 15.49 -4.09
CA ARG A 242 20.15 16.63 -3.29
C ARG A 242 19.00 17.47 -2.74
N HIS A 243 17.95 17.67 -3.53
CA HIS A 243 16.73 18.34 -3.09
C HIS A 243 16.05 17.59 -1.95
N LEU A 244 15.84 16.28 -2.08
CA LEU A 244 15.28 15.44 -1.01
C LEU A 244 16.12 15.50 0.28
N HIS A 245 17.45 15.39 0.15
CA HIS A 245 18.38 15.47 1.27
C HIS A 245 18.35 16.83 1.96
N SER A 246 18.16 17.92 1.21
CA SER A 246 18.03 19.27 1.78
C SER A 246 16.80 19.47 2.68
N LEU A 247 15.82 18.55 2.58
CA LEU A 247 14.61 18.54 3.40
C LEU A 247 14.74 17.62 4.63
N ASP A 248 15.95 17.10 4.91
CA ASP A 248 16.27 16.07 5.93
C ASP A 248 15.64 14.70 5.66
N TRP A 249 15.37 14.35 4.40
CA TRP A 249 14.85 13.03 4.01
C TRP A 249 15.86 12.27 3.14
N ALA A 250 15.81 10.94 3.20
CA ALA A 250 16.48 10.05 2.26
C ALA A 250 15.44 9.15 1.59
N HIS A 251 15.74 8.69 0.37
CA HIS A 251 14.86 7.82 -0.40
C HIS A 251 14.94 6.36 0.08
N ASN A 252 16.14 5.88 0.40
CA ASN A 252 16.46 4.55 0.95
C ASN A 252 16.11 3.35 0.04
N ASP A 253 15.71 3.59 -1.20
CA ASP A 253 15.40 2.53 -2.16
C ASP A 253 15.61 3.01 -3.61
N LEU A 254 16.67 3.79 -3.83
CA LEU A 254 16.99 4.28 -5.15
C LEU A 254 17.53 3.14 -6.03
N ASN A 255 16.89 2.93 -7.19
CA ASN A 255 17.29 1.98 -8.21
C ASN A 255 16.68 2.40 -9.58
N PRO A 256 17.11 1.85 -10.73
CA PRO A 256 16.57 2.21 -12.04
C PRO A 256 15.07 1.88 -12.25
N GLY A 257 14.50 0.96 -11.48
CA GLY A 257 13.05 0.72 -11.46
C GLY A 257 12.28 1.88 -10.83
N ASN A 258 12.90 2.58 -9.87
CA ASN A 258 12.34 3.73 -9.18
C ASN A 258 12.71 5.08 -9.83
N VAL A 259 13.17 5.05 -11.08
CA VAL A 259 13.42 6.25 -11.91
C VAL A 259 12.65 6.08 -13.21
N LEU A 260 11.69 6.97 -13.48
CA LEU A 260 11.01 7.04 -14.78
C LEU A 260 11.79 7.93 -15.75
N VAL A 261 11.55 7.74 -17.05
CA VAL A 261 12.11 8.58 -18.11
C VAL A 261 10.98 9.37 -18.77
N ASN A 262 11.07 10.70 -18.74
CA ASN A 262 10.08 11.56 -19.37
C ASN A 262 10.30 11.69 -20.90
N GLU A 263 9.42 12.41 -21.60
CA GLU A 263 9.49 12.57 -23.06
C GLU A 263 10.77 13.25 -23.56
N ALA A 264 11.38 14.09 -22.71
CA ALA A 264 12.66 14.75 -22.99
C ALA A 264 13.88 13.86 -22.70
N GLY A 265 13.68 12.63 -22.25
CA GLY A 265 14.76 11.71 -21.89
C GLY A 265 15.40 12.02 -20.54
N MET A 266 14.72 12.75 -19.66
CA MET A 266 15.22 13.17 -18.34
C MET A 266 14.61 12.31 -17.21
N PRO A 267 15.31 12.16 -16.06
CA PRO A 267 14.84 11.32 -14.97
C PRO A 267 13.67 11.97 -14.23
N ILE A 268 12.74 11.14 -13.78
CA ILE A 268 11.70 11.49 -12.81
C ILE A 268 11.76 10.46 -11.69
N LEU A 269 12.14 10.89 -10.48
CA LEU A 269 12.22 10.05 -9.30
C LEU A 269 10.82 9.70 -8.79
N ILE A 270 10.58 8.40 -8.55
CA ILE A 270 9.31 7.84 -8.05
C ILE A 270 9.55 6.93 -6.84
N ASP A 271 8.46 6.46 -6.26
CA ASP A 271 8.42 5.46 -5.19
C ASP A 271 9.06 5.90 -3.87
N PHE A 272 8.29 6.72 -3.14
CA PHE A 272 8.71 7.26 -1.85
C PHE A 272 8.22 6.41 -0.66
N GLY A 273 7.81 5.16 -0.89
CA GLY A 273 7.32 4.27 0.17
C GLY A 273 8.39 3.96 1.24
N SER A 274 9.66 3.96 0.84
CA SER A 274 10.82 3.80 1.73
C SER A 274 11.40 5.13 2.21
N ALA A 275 10.93 6.26 1.67
CA ALA A 275 11.51 7.56 1.97
C ALA A 275 11.17 7.99 3.40
N ARG A 276 12.16 8.45 4.15
CA ARG A 276 12.01 8.81 5.57
C ARG A 276 12.96 9.90 5.98
N ARG A 277 12.62 10.62 7.06
CA ARG A 277 13.57 11.53 7.72
C ARG A 277 14.85 10.80 8.11
N ILE A 278 15.99 11.41 7.84
CA ILE A 278 17.30 10.85 8.17
C ILE A 278 17.37 10.55 9.67
N GLY A 279 17.93 9.39 10.04
CA GLY A 279 18.04 8.93 11.42
C GLY A 279 16.80 8.20 11.97
N THR A 280 15.69 8.17 11.22
CA THR A 280 14.49 7.41 11.64
C THR A 280 14.54 5.95 11.19
N LYS A 281 13.80 5.07 11.89
CA LYS A 281 13.77 3.64 11.56
C LYS A 281 13.01 3.40 10.25
N LEU A 282 13.57 2.58 9.37
CA LEU A 282 12.94 2.16 8.13
C LEU A 282 11.89 1.06 8.37
N GLY A 283 10.88 1.04 7.51
CA GLY A 283 9.81 0.04 7.51
C GLY A 283 10.25 -1.28 6.89
N THR A 284 9.28 -2.12 6.53
CA THR A 284 9.55 -3.39 5.84
C THR A 284 9.98 -3.19 4.39
N SER A 285 9.42 -2.18 3.71
CA SER A 285 9.91 -1.73 2.41
C SER A 285 11.13 -0.84 2.60
N ARG A 286 12.29 -1.30 2.11
CA ARG A 286 13.57 -0.58 2.07
C ARG A 286 14.53 -1.35 1.17
N GLY A 287 15.42 -0.64 0.50
CA GLY A 287 16.62 -1.19 -0.11
C GLY A 287 16.44 -2.38 -1.06
N THR A 288 16.61 -2.15 -2.35
CA THR A 288 16.58 -3.23 -3.34
C THR A 288 17.93 -3.97 -3.42
N LYS A 289 17.88 -5.32 -3.42
CA LYS A 289 19.08 -6.18 -3.60
C LYS A 289 19.83 -5.80 -4.88
N GLY A 290 21.15 -5.65 -4.77
CA GLY A 290 22.02 -5.19 -5.87
C GLY A 290 22.16 -3.68 -5.97
N TRP A 291 21.28 -2.90 -5.31
CA TRP A 291 21.33 -1.44 -5.26
C TRP A 291 21.77 -0.91 -3.89
N ILE A 292 21.68 -1.71 -2.83
CA ILE A 292 22.20 -1.39 -1.49
C ILE A 292 23.65 -1.85 -1.28
N ASP A 293 24.32 -1.24 -0.29
CA ASP A 293 25.60 -1.73 0.22
C ASP A 293 25.36 -2.71 1.38
N GLY A 294 26.13 -3.80 1.38
CA GLY A 294 26.01 -4.82 2.42
C GLY A 294 24.70 -5.60 2.34
N GLU A 295 24.19 -5.98 3.51
CA GLU A 295 22.99 -6.81 3.64
C GLU A 295 21.79 -5.99 4.10
N ILE A 296 20.58 -6.42 3.72
CA ILE A 296 19.33 -5.72 4.06
C ILE A 296 19.08 -5.59 5.58
N LYS A 297 19.70 -6.47 6.38
CA LYS A 297 19.65 -6.45 7.85
C LYS A 297 20.35 -5.23 8.45
N ASP A 298 21.34 -4.68 7.75
CA ASP A 298 22.11 -3.52 8.18
C ASP A 298 21.43 -2.20 7.76
N TYR A 299 20.40 -2.30 6.92
CA TYR A 299 19.67 -1.18 6.31
C TYR A 299 18.43 -0.78 7.14
N HIS A 300 18.53 -0.62 8.47
CA HIS A 300 17.36 -0.42 9.33
C HIS A 300 17.04 1.04 9.69
N THR A 301 17.94 1.98 9.40
CA THR A 301 17.79 3.41 9.71
C THR A 301 17.97 4.23 8.44
N SER A 302 17.12 5.23 8.23
CA SER A 302 17.17 6.14 7.10
C SER A 302 18.49 6.91 7.10
N ASP A 303 19.19 6.91 5.97
CA ASP A 303 20.50 7.54 5.83
C ASP A 303 20.72 8.01 4.40
N TYR A 304 21.20 9.25 4.22
CA TYR A 304 21.46 9.80 2.89
C TYR A 304 22.56 9.01 2.15
N ARG A 305 23.47 8.33 2.87
CA ARG A 305 24.53 7.50 2.29
C ARG A 305 23.98 6.34 1.46
N HIS A 306 22.77 5.88 1.77
CA HIS A 306 22.05 4.87 1.00
C HIS A 306 21.82 5.34 -0.44
N ASP A 307 21.34 6.57 -0.59
CA ASP A 307 21.03 7.14 -1.89
C ASP A 307 22.31 7.47 -2.66
N LEU A 308 23.36 7.96 -1.98
CA LEU A 308 24.66 8.23 -2.61
C LEU A 308 25.29 6.97 -3.20
N SER A 309 25.27 5.86 -2.46
CA SER A 309 25.76 4.57 -2.95
C SER A 309 24.96 4.09 -4.17
N ALA A 310 23.64 4.17 -4.10
CA ALA A 310 22.77 3.79 -5.21
C ALA A 310 23.01 4.66 -6.46
N LEU A 311 23.24 5.98 -6.31
CA LEU A 311 23.59 6.87 -7.42
C LEU A 311 24.86 6.43 -8.15
N GLU A 312 25.92 6.07 -7.42
CA GLU A 312 27.17 5.58 -8.02
C GLU A 312 26.98 4.26 -8.77
N LYS A 313 26.12 3.38 -8.24
CA LYS A 313 25.75 2.13 -8.92
C LYS A 313 24.95 2.39 -10.19
N ILE A 314 23.97 3.30 -10.17
CA ILE A 314 23.19 3.68 -11.36
C ILE A 314 24.12 4.28 -12.41
N HIS A 315 25.01 5.19 -12.00
CA HIS A 315 25.99 5.79 -12.89
C HIS A 315 26.85 4.73 -13.61
N THR A 316 27.37 3.75 -12.86
CA THR A 316 28.19 2.65 -13.40
C THR A 316 27.36 1.68 -14.24
N TRP A 317 26.10 1.46 -13.87
CA TRP A 317 25.19 0.58 -14.59
C TRP A 317 24.83 1.14 -15.98
N LEU A 318 24.66 2.46 -16.09
CA LEU A 318 24.42 3.14 -17.36
C LEU A 318 25.58 2.96 -18.36
N ASP A 319 26.83 2.81 -17.91
CA ASP A 319 27.97 2.54 -18.79
C ASP A 319 27.89 1.17 -19.49
N LYS A 320 27.08 0.25 -18.97
CA LYS A 320 26.98 -1.14 -19.43
C LYS A 320 25.66 -1.45 -20.16
N SER A 321 24.74 -0.49 -20.20
CA SER A 321 23.33 -0.71 -20.57
C SER A 321 23.02 -0.38 -22.03
#